data_AF-A0AA88XRY0-F1
#
_entry.id   AF-A0AA88XRY0-F1
#
_cell.length_a   1.000
_cell.length_b   1.000
_cell.length_c   1.000
_cell.angle_alpha   90.00
_cell.angle_beta   90.00
_cell.angle_gamma   90.00
#
_symmetry.space_group_name_H-M   'P 1'
#
loop_
_entity.id
_entity.type
_entity.pdbx_description
1 polymer ?
#
loop_
_entity_poly.entity_id
_entity_poly.type
_entity_poly.pdbx_seq_one_letter_code
_entity_poly.pdbx_strand_id
1 'polypeptide(L)'
;MWSISGRGGVPLQLTKNGVVIGRSDPSTGTEDDFGNVSGFVITYAEENDVLLMKTHSTVKALGKIYSNEYHQSAFGGWRLG
;
A
#
# COMPACT_ATOMS: atom_id res chain seq x y z
N MET A 1 6.16 4.31 -5.25
CA MET A 1 4.95 3.80 -5.93
C MET A 1 4.61 2.42 -5.37
N TRP A 2 3.33 2.08 -5.30
CA TRP A 2 2.86 0.73 -4.99
C TRP A 2 1.67 0.36 -5.87
N SER A 3 1.55 -0.93 -6.14
CA SER A 3 0.39 -1.57 -6.77
C SER A 3 0.21 -2.91 -6.07
N ILE A 4 -0.82 -3.02 -5.23
CA ILE A 4 -1.03 -4.17 -4.36
C ILE A 4 -2.33 -4.85 -4.75
N SER A 5 -2.24 -6.12 -5.11
CA SER A 5 -3.40 -6.97 -5.30
C SER A 5 -3.88 -7.47 -3.95
N GLY A 6 -5.19 -7.39 -3.73
CA GLY A 6 -5.85 -7.88 -2.53
C GLY A 6 -7.04 -8.76 -2.88
N ARG A 7 -7.32 -9.74 -2.01
CA ARG A 7 -8.62 -10.41 -1.98
C ARG A 7 -9.37 -9.83 -0.78
N GLY A 8 -10.47 -9.12 -1.05
CA GLY A 8 -11.07 -8.16 -0.13
C GLY A 8 -10.26 -6.86 0.02
N GLY A 9 -10.88 -5.85 0.63
CA GLY A 9 -10.25 -4.54 0.82
C GLY A 9 -9.12 -4.58 1.86
N VAL A 10 -7.88 -4.29 1.43
CA VAL A 10 -6.72 -4.13 2.33
C VAL A 10 -6.34 -2.63 2.48
N PRO A 11 -6.53 -2.01 3.65
CA PRO A 11 -6.08 -0.66 3.92
C PRO A 11 -4.56 -0.61 4.00
N LEU A 12 -3.93 0.33 3.28
CA LEU A 12 -2.48 0.49 3.23
C LEU A 12 -2.09 1.94 3.52
N GLN A 13 -0.94 2.11 4.16
CA GLN A 13 -0.31 3.41 4.34
C GLN A 13 1.20 3.32 4.10
N LEU A 14 1.74 4.41 3.57
CA LEU A 14 3.17 4.66 3.46
C LEU A 14 3.57 5.62 4.59
N THR A 15 4.58 5.22 5.36
CA THR A 15 5.14 6.05 6.42
C THR A 15 6.58 6.44 6.13
N LYS A 16 6.95 7.67 6.49
CA LYS A 16 8.31 8.18 6.56
C LYS A 16 8.64 8.49 8.02
N ASN A 17 9.62 7.80 8.59
CA ASN A 17 10.00 7.94 10.01
C ASN A 17 8.80 7.85 10.97
N GLY A 18 7.87 6.95 10.68
CA GLY A 18 6.63 6.75 11.45
C GLY A 18 5.47 7.70 11.11
N VAL A 19 5.71 8.79 10.38
CA VAL A 19 4.68 9.75 9.95
C VAL A 19 4.01 9.26 8.66
N VAL A 20 2.68 9.29 8.59
CA VAL A 20 1.93 8.89 7.39
C VAL A 20 2.08 9.95 6.30
N ILE A 21 2.56 9.54 5.13
CA ILE A 21 2.75 10.42 3.95
C ILE A 21 1.90 10.00 2.75
N GLY A 22 1.24 8.84 2.83
CA GLY A 22 0.33 8.36 1.82
C GLY A 22 -0.56 7.27 2.39
N ARG A 23 -1.79 7.17 1.89
CA ARG A 23 -2.79 6.23 2.39
C ARG A 23 -3.72 5.84 1.26
N SER A 24 -4.16 4.59 1.27
CA SER A 24 -5.23 4.09 0.42
C SER A 24 -6.22 3.32 1.26
N ASP A 25 -7.48 3.73 1.19
CA ASP A 25 -8.60 3.05 1.81
C ASP A 25 -9.35 2.30 0.72
N PRO A 26 -9.37 0.97 0.75
CA PRO A 26 -10.12 0.20 -0.24
C PRO A 26 -11.60 0.54 -0.09
N SER A 27 -12.28 0.80 -1.21
CA SER A 27 -13.73 0.84 -1.23
C SER A 27 -14.31 -0.54 -0.93
N THR A 28 -15.52 -0.55 -0.40
CA THR A 28 -16.28 -1.75 0.00
C THR A 28 -16.20 -2.87 -1.03
N GLY A 29 -15.89 -4.08 -0.56
CA GLY A 29 -15.91 -5.33 -1.30
C GLY A 29 -16.03 -6.49 -0.32
N THR A 30 -16.50 -7.64 -0.80
CA THR A 30 -16.54 -8.86 0.01
C THR A 30 -15.15 -9.47 0.14
N GLU A 31 -14.95 -10.38 1.10
CA GLU A 31 -13.68 -11.12 1.28
C GLU A 31 -13.25 -11.90 0.03
N ASP A 32 -14.17 -12.16 -0.89
CA ASP A 32 -13.93 -12.96 -2.09
C ASP A 32 -13.55 -12.12 -3.31
N ASP A 33 -13.80 -10.81 -3.29
CA ASP A 33 -13.57 -9.93 -4.44
C ASP A 33 -12.08 -9.65 -4.63
N PHE A 34 -11.58 -9.84 -5.85
CA PHE A 34 -10.23 -9.41 -6.22
C PHE A 34 -10.23 -7.93 -6.56
N GLY A 35 -9.32 -7.20 -5.92
CA GLY A 35 -9.12 -5.77 -6.14
C GLY A 35 -7.65 -5.41 -6.26
N ASN A 36 -7.39 -4.24 -6.84
CA ASN A 36 -6.07 -3.64 -6.85
C ASN A 36 -6.11 -2.28 -6.19
N VAL A 37 -5.11 -2.01 -5.35
CA VAL A 37 -4.91 -0.72 -4.71
C VAL A 37 -3.54 -0.21 -5.12
N SER A 38 -3.54 0.93 -5.81
CA SER A 38 -2.32 1.55 -6.30
C SER A 38 -2.19 2.96 -5.75
N GLY A 39 -0.94 3.41 -5.61
CA GLY A 39 -0.65 4.75 -5.16
C GLY A 39 0.80 5.13 -5.38
N PHE A 40 1.05 6.43 -5.34
CA PHE A 40 2.40 6.96 -5.38
C PHE A 40 2.48 8.21 -4.51
N VAL A 41 3.67 8.44 -3.98
CA VAL A 41 4.01 9.65 -3.24
C VAL A 41 5.35 10.11 -3.79
N ILE A 42 5.47 11.40 -4.05
CA ILE A 42 6.74 12.06 -4.25
C ILE A 42 7.05 12.78 -2.94
N THR A 43 8.18 12.46 -2.33
CA THR A 43 8.59 13.07 -1.06
C THR A 43 10.09 13.32 -1.10
N TYR A 44 10.52 14.37 -0.41
CA TYR A 44 11.92 14.58 -0.12
C TYR A 44 12.41 13.53 0.88
N ALA A 45 13.60 12.98 0.68
CA ALA A 45 14.22 12.01 1.57
C ALA A 45 15.66 12.42 1.85
N GLU A 46 16.01 12.48 3.13
CA GLU A 46 17.35 12.69 3.66
C GLU A 46 18.02 11.35 3.94
N GLU A 47 19.32 11.39 4.19
CA GLU A 47 20.05 10.23 4.66
C GLU A 47 19.44 9.73 5.98
N ASN A 48 19.28 8.41 6.10
CA ASN A 48 18.66 7.72 7.24
C ASN A 48 17.13 7.82 7.34
N ASP A 49 16.44 8.49 6.41
CA ASP A 49 14.99 8.41 6.35
C ASP A 49 14.52 6.97 6.05
N VAL A 50 13.56 6.48 6.83
CA VAL A 50 13.00 5.15 6.70
C VAL A 50 11.59 5.23 6.12
N LEU A 51 11.42 4.63 4.93
CA LEU A 51 10.11 4.46 4.30
C LEU A 51 9.60 3.03 4.49
N LEU A 52 8.38 2.90 5.00
CA LEU A 52 7.72 1.61 5.23
C LEU A 52 6.30 1.63 4.69
N MET A 53 5.90 0.56 4.02
CA MET A 53 4.50 0.28 3.74
C MET A 53 3.96 -0.66 4.82
N LYS A 54 2.79 -0.31 5.37
CA LYS A 54 2.08 -1.16 6.34
C LYS A 54 0.58 -1.04 6.16
N THR A 55 -0.16 -2.00 6.72
CA THR A 55 -1.60 -1.83 6.89
C THR A 55 -1.89 -0.79 7.97
N HIS A 56 -3.10 -0.21 7.96
CA HIS A 56 -3.54 0.72 9.00
C HIS A 56 -4.86 0.27 9.62
N SER A 57 -5.05 0.61 10.90
CA SER A 57 -6.16 0.10 11.72
C SER A 57 -7.41 0.98 11.70
N THR A 58 -7.37 2.12 11.02
CA THR A 58 -8.51 3.06 11.01
C THR A 58 -9.67 2.58 10.13
N VAL A 59 -9.41 1.60 9.25
CA VAL A 59 -10.42 0.90 8.45
C VAL A 59 -10.23 -0.59 8.70
N LYS A 60 -11.34 -1.32 8.88
CA LYS A 60 -11.30 -2.78 9.02
C LYS A 60 -10.78 -3.39 7.72
N ALA A 61 -9.69 -4.14 7.78
CA ALA A 61 -9.27 -4.98 6.67
C ALA A 61 -10.35 -6.06 6.42
N LEU A 62 -10.85 -6.14 5.20
CA LEU A 62 -11.79 -7.16 4.75
C LEU A 62 -11.08 -8.27 3.99
N GLY A 63 -9.76 -8.35 4.10
CA GLY A 63 -8.96 -9.10 3.14
C GLY A 63 -7.48 -9.19 3.49
N LYS A 64 -6.71 -9.75 2.57
CA LYS A 64 -5.25 -9.90 2.68
C LYS A 64 -4.54 -9.54 1.37
N ILE A 65 -3.30 -9.07 1.51
CA ILE A 65 -2.39 -8.88 0.37
C ILE A 65 -2.19 -10.24 -0.27
N TYR A 66 -2.23 -10.28 -1.61
CA TYR A 66 -2.21 -11.51 -2.37
C TYR A 66 -1.24 -11.39 -3.55
N SER A 67 -0.44 -12.44 -3.77
CA SER A 67 0.46 -12.57 -4.92
C SER A 67 0.46 -14.03 -5.40
N ASN A 68 0.26 -14.25 -6.70
CA ASN A 68 0.33 -15.54 -7.38
C ASN A 68 0.78 -15.36 -8.85
N GLU A 69 0.72 -16.40 -9.67
CA GLU A 69 1.13 -16.31 -11.08
C GLU A 69 0.29 -15.34 -11.94
N TYR A 70 -0.92 -14.98 -11.50
CA TYR A 70 -1.83 -14.05 -12.19
C TYR A 70 -1.93 -12.67 -11.54
N HIS A 71 -1.52 -12.52 -10.28
CA HIS A 71 -1.67 -11.31 -9.48
C HIS A 71 -0.34 -10.98 -8.81
N GLN A 72 0.17 -9.78 -9.02
CA GLN A 72 1.45 -9.35 -8.49
C GLN A 72 1.25 -8.13 -7.59
N SER A 73 1.68 -8.25 -6.33
CA SER A 73 1.81 -7.10 -5.44
C SER A 73 3.24 -6.58 -5.47
N ALA A 74 3.39 -5.28 -5.74
CA ALA A 74 4.69 -4.64 -5.90
C ALA A 74 4.80 -3.32 -5.10
N PHE A 75 5.99 -3.11 -4.53
CA PHE A 75 6.41 -1.86 -3.90
C PHE A 75 7.77 -1.45 -4.45
N GLY A 76 7.90 -0.19 -4.87
CA GLY A 76 9.15 0.31 -5.41
C GLY A 76 9.30 1.82 -5.25
N GLY A 77 10.56 2.27 -5.29
CA GLY A 77 10.94 3.67 -5.24
C GLY A 77 12.13 3.93 -6.15
N TRP A 78 12.24 5.17 -6.62
CA TRP A 78 13.38 5.66 -7.40
C TRP A 78 13.74 7.06 -6.92
N ARG A 79 15.03 7.39 -7.01
CA ARG A 79 15.51 8.75 -6.73
C ARG A 79 15.20 9.63 -7.94
N LEU A 80 14.48 10.73 -7.71
CA LEU A 80 14.33 11.81 -8.69
C LEU A 80 15.54 12.76 -8.52
N GLY A 81 16.13 13.15 -9.65
CA GLY A 81 17.36 13.96 -9.71
C GLY A 81 17.20 15.37 -9.16
#